data_AF-A0A6D2IXN1-F1
#
_entry.id   AF-A0A6D2IXN1-F1
#
_cell.length_a   1.000
_cell.length_b   1.000
_cell.length_c   1.000
_cell.angle_alpha   90.00
_cell.angle_beta   90.00
_cell.angle_gamma   90.00
#
_symmetry.space_group_name_H-M   'P 1'
#
loop_
_entity.id
_entity.type
_entity.pdbx_description
1 polymer ?
#
loop_
_entity_poly.entity_id
_entity_poly.type
_entity_poly.pdbx_seq_one_letter_code
_entity_poly.pdbx_strand_id
1 'polypeptide(L)'
;MLESISGPLIAKADRSEMEIYSPDDSSLDPTEAILLLGGIDGSSESCLSSVQSYFPSRNVVKAHSSMSGIRSNASVAKSDGKIYIFGGDDGRGWFDTAESYNESDGRWSVCPPLTERKVSLGGASLDGKIFAIGGGNGIVSFSDVEMLDPDIGKWIKTRSMEQKRFAVAASEHNGSIYAVGGFDEKEYLNTAERFDPREHSWMRIASMKSRRGCHSLVVLNEKLYAIGGYDGSAMVSSVEVYDPRTGTWTAGEAMKELRGYSAAAVVKDSIYVIGGYKGEGEDILDTVECFKEGQGWKNVAASSIGRRCFLSAVVPV
;
A
#
# COMPACT_ATOMS: atom_id res chain seq x y z
N MET A 1 -47.47 31.51 -30.31
CA MET A 1 -46.50 31.33 -31.41
C MET A 1 -45.78 32.65 -31.59
N LEU A 2 -44.45 32.63 -31.64
CA LEU A 2 -43.47 33.70 -31.88
C LEU A 2 -42.79 34.38 -30.66
N GLU A 3 -41.48 34.50 -30.86
CA GLU A 3 -40.33 34.78 -29.98
C GLU A 3 -40.22 36.25 -29.50
N SER A 4 -39.51 36.49 -28.38
CA SER A 4 -38.12 37.01 -28.38
C SER A 4 -37.75 37.82 -27.13
N ILE A 5 -36.65 37.39 -26.51
CA ILE A 5 -35.47 38.14 -26.01
C ILE A 5 -35.67 39.56 -25.45
N SER A 6 -35.31 39.73 -24.17
CA SER A 6 -34.60 40.93 -23.69
C SER A 6 -33.65 40.57 -22.53
N GLY A 7 -32.33 40.77 -22.73
CA GLY A 7 -31.38 40.95 -21.62
C GLY A 7 -31.17 42.45 -21.33
N PRO A 8 -30.10 42.87 -20.64
CA PRO A 8 -29.35 42.21 -19.57
C PRO A 8 -29.27 43.09 -18.30
N LEU A 9 -28.95 42.54 -17.12
CA LEU A 9 -28.33 43.34 -16.05
C LEU A 9 -27.26 42.54 -15.30
N ILE A 10 -26.10 43.18 -15.26
CA ILE A 10 -24.81 42.76 -14.70
C ILE A 10 -24.91 42.70 -13.18
N ALA A 11 -24.54 41.58 -12.58
CA ALA A 11 -24.05 41.54 -11.21
C ALA A 11 -22.69 40.84 -11.24
N LYS A 12 -21.64 41.64 -11.00
CA LYS A 12 -20.28 41.15 -10.72
C LYS A 12 -20.34 40.26 -9.49
N ALA A 13 -19.83 39.04 -9.60
CA ALA A 13 -19.39 38.27 -8.45
C ALA A 13 -17.99 37.73 -8.77
N ASP A 14 -17.14 37.87 -7.76
CA ASP A 14 -15.69 37.82 -7.78
C ASP A 14 -15.10 36.59 -8.47
N ARG A 15 -14.13 36.84 -9.36
CA ARG A 15 -13.14 35.84 -9.75
C ARG A 15 -12.26 35.56 -8.54
N SER A 16 -12.50 34.45 -7.86
CA SER A 16 -11.37 33.67 -7.34
C SER A 16 -11.21 32.48 -8.27
N GLU A 17 -10.59 32.73 -9.41
CA GLU A 17 -9.88 31.67 -10.13
C GLU A 17 -8.88 31.09 -9.11
N MET A 18 -9.16 29.90 -8.58
CA MET A 18 -8.10 29.07 -8.03
C MET A 18 -7.10 28.91 -9.15
N GLU A 19 -5.96 29.59 -9.03
CA GLU A 19 -4.78 29.28 -9.83
C GLU A 19 -4.43 27.82 -9.51
N ILE A 20 -4.88 26.92 -10.40
CA ILE A 20 -4.33 25.58 -10.48
C ILE A 20 -2.93 25.80 -11.01
N TYR A 21 -1.99 26.01 -10.08
CA TYR A 21 -0.57 25.97 -10.37
C TYR A 21 -0.31 24.58 -10.94
N SER A 22 -0.16 24.48 -12.25
CA SER A 22 0.44 23.32 -12.88
C SER A 22 1.93 23.46 -12.59
N PRO A 23 2.52 22.66 -11.69
CA PRO A 23 3.95 22.71 -11.50
C PRO A 23 4.57 22.33 -12.83
N ASP A 24 5.52 23.13 -13.31
CA ASP A 24 6.30 22.80 -14.48
C ASP A 24 6.93 21.41 -14.24
N ASP A 25 6.52 20.41 -15.04
CA ASP A 25 6.82 18.97 -14.86
C ASP A 25 8.34 18.73 -14.84
N SER A 26 9.10 19.65 -15.44
CA SER A 26 10.57 19.73 -15.49
C SER A 26 11.27 19.81 -14.13
N SER A 27 10.51 20.09 -13.07
CA SER A 27 11.04 20.42 -11.76
C SER A 27 10.77 19.34 -10.70
N LEU A 28 9.96 18.33 -11.02
CA LEU A 28 9.72 17.18 -10.15
C LEU A 28 10.86 16.18 -10.30
N ASP A 29 11.43 15.74 -9.17
CA ASP A 29 12.42 14.66 -9.14
C ASP A 29 11.68 13.31 -9.24
N PRO A 30 11.79 12.57 -10.36
CA PRO A 30 11.09 11.30 -10.53
C PRO A 30 11.52 10.26 -9.49
N THR A 31 12.74 10.38 -8.93
CA THR A 31 13.23 9.49 -7.88
C THR A 31 12.55 9.70 -6.52
N GLU A 32 11.75 10.76 -6.38
CA GLU A 32 10.95 11.05 -5.20
C GLU A 32 9.49 10.62 -5.31
N ALA A 33 9.07 10.10 -6.47
CA ALA A 33 7.69 9.72 -6.68
C ALA A 33 7.31 8.53 -5.79
N ILE A 34 6.12 8.60 -5.20
CA ILE A 34 5.45 7.45 -4.56
C ILE A 34 4.16 7.22 -5.34
N LEU A 35 4.04 6.08 -6.01
CA LEU A 35 2.82 5.71 -6.71
C LEU A 35 1.80 5.18 -5.70
N LEU A 36 0.63 5.80 -5.67
CA LEU A 36 -0.52 5.45 -4.85
C LEU A 36 -1.58 4.81 -5.74
N LEU A 37 -2.06 3.64 -5.34
CA LEU A 37 -2.98 2.83 -6.13
C LEU A 37 -4.19 2.46 -5.30
N GLY A 38 -5.37 2.81 -5.82
CA GLY A 38 -6.66 2.41 -5.25
C GLY A 38 -6.95 3.02 -3.88
N GLY A 39 -7.66 2.25 -3.05
CA GLY A 39 -8.11 2.67 -1.71
C GLY A 39 -9.45 3.41 -1.73
N ILE A 40 -9.74 4.13 -0.65
CA ILE A 40 -11.00 4.84 -0.42
C ILE A 40 -10.71 6.26 0.08
N ASP A 41 -11.52 7.25 -0.32
CA ASP A 41 -11.32 8.67 0.01
C ASP A 41 -12.26 9.26 1.08
N GLY A 42 -13.15 8.44 1.64
CA GLY A 42 -14.10 8.84 2.68
C GLY A 42 -15.17 9.85 2.24
N SER A 43 -15.22 10.21 0.95
CA SER A 43 -16.29 11.05 0.38
C SER A 43 -17.35 10.22 -0.35
N SER A 44 -16.95 9.03 -0.79
CA SER A 44 -17.81 8.01 -1.33
C SER A 44 -17.44 6.68 -0.68
N GLU A 45 -18.41 5.84 -0.32
CA GLU A 45 -18.15 4.44 0.04
C GLU A 45 -17.62 3.62 -1.15
N SER A 46 -17.28 4.26 -2.28
CA SER A 46 -16.75 3.62 -3.46
C SER A 46 -15.23 3.62 -3.47
N CYS A 47 -14.67 2.44 -3.77
CA CYS A 47 -13.25 2.26 -3.99
C CYS A 47 -12.76 3.11 -5.18
N LEU A 48 -11.47 3.44 -5.17
CA LEU A 48 -10.82 4.22 -6.21
C LEU A 48 -10.18 3.29 -7.26
N SER A 49 -10.26 3.69 -8.53
CA SER A 49 -9.42 3.15 -9.61
C SER A 49 -8.21 4.05 -9.90
N SER A 50 -8.08 5.15 -9.14
CA SER A 50 -7.09 6.18 -9.40
C SER A 50 -5.68 5.68 -9.12
N VAL A 51 -4.77 6.19 -9.93
CA VAL A 51 -3.34 5.94 -9.86
C VAL A 51 -2.67 7.31 -9.83
N GLN A 52 -1.92 7.59 -8.77
CA GLN A 52 -1.42 8.93 -8.49
C GLN A 52 0.03 8.87 -8.01
N SER A 53 0.94 9.62 -8.63
CA SER A 53 2.28 9.84 -8.06
C SER A 53 2.22 11.01 -7.09
N TYR A 54 2.59 10.77 -5.85
CA TYR A 54 2.83 11.81 -4.85
C TYR A 54 4.33 12.14 -4.77
N PHE A 55 4.65 13.44 -4.78
CA PHE A 55 6.01 13.97 -4.68
C PHE A 55 6.16 14.71 -3.34
N PRO A 56 6.73 14.07 -2.29
CA PRO A 56 6.68 14.61 -0.93
C PRO A 56 7.38 15.96 -0.75
N SER A 57 8.51 16.19 -1.44
CA SER A 57 9.29 17.42 -1.31
C SER A 57 8.53 18.68 -1.75
N ARG A 58 7.58 18.51 -2.68
CA ARG A 58 6.79 19.59 -3.27
C ARG A 58 5.32 19.57 -2.90
N ASN A 59 4.85 18.52 -2.23
CA ASN A 59 3.44 18.29 -1.96
C ASN A 59 2.59 18.38 -3.23
N VAL A 60 3.03 17.68 -4.28
CA VAL A 60 2.36 17.62 -5.58
C VAL A 60 1.87 16.20 -5.84
N VAL A 61 0.67 16.08 -6.41
CA VAL A 61 0.13 14.82 -6.92
C VAL A 61 -0.05 14.92 -8.44
N LYS A 62 0.42 13.89 -9.15
CA LYS A 62 0.24 13.73 -10.59
C LYS A 62 -0.65 12.51 -10.86
N ALA A 63 -1.75 12.72 -11.56
CA ALA A 63 -2.63 11.63 -11.95
C ALA A 63 -2.05 10.86 -13.14
N HIS A 64 -2.23 9.54 -13.12
CA HIS A 64 -1.89 8.62 -14.20
C HIS A 64 -3.14 7.96 -14.77
N SER A 65 -2.97 7.15 -15.82
CA SER A 65 -4.03 6.29 -16.32
C SER A 65 -4.57 5.40 -15.21
N SER A 66 -5.89 5.42 -15.01
CA SER A 66 -6.57 4.62 -14.01
C SER A 66 -6.48 3.12 -14.31
N MET A 67 -6.58 2.31 -13.27
CA MET A 67 -6.77 0.86 -13.37
C MET A 67 -8.08 0.54 -14.10
N SER A 68 -8.20 -0.68 -14.65
CA SER A 68 -9.44 -1.08 -15.34
C SER A 68 -10.65 -1.22 -14.41
N GLY A 69 -10.42 -1.38 -13.11
CA GLY A 69 -11.45 -1.45 -12.07
C GLY A 69 -11.04 -0.71 -10.80
N ILE A 70 -12.03 -0.41 -9.96
CA ILE A 70 -11.80 0.12 -8.62
C ILE A 70 -11.27 -0.99 -7.71
N ARG A 71 -10.30 -0.67 -6.84
CA ARG A 71 -9.67 -1.65 -5.94
C ARG A 71 -9.32 -1.04 -4.59
N SER A 72 -9.71 -1.70 -3.51
CA SER A 72 -9.20 -1.50 -2.14
C SER A 72 -8.64 -2.82 -1.62
N ASN A 73 -7.79 -2.79 -0.58
CA ASN A 73 -7.16 -3.99 0.00
C ASN A 73 -6.38 -4.86 -1.01
N ALA A 74 -6.03 -4.29 -2.16
CA ALA A 74 -5.21 -4.92 -3.18
C ALA A 74 -3.75 -4.74 -2.81
N SER A 75 -2.94 -5.73 -3.19
CA SER A 75 -1.50 -5.70 -2.93
C SER A 75 -0.76 -5.31 -4.20
N VAL A 76 0.40 -4.69 -4.00
CA VAL A 76 1.27 -4.28 -5.10
C VAL A 76 2.64 -4.89 -4.96
N ALA A 77 3.27 -5.14 -6.10
CA ALA A 77 4.63 -5.60 -6.19
C ALA A 77 5.25 -5.11 -7.50
N LYS A 78 6.57 -4.93 -7.51
CA LYS A 78 7.30 -4.33 -8.63
C LYS A 78 8.29 -5.32 -9.22
N SER A 79 8.29 -5.50 -10.54
CA SER A 79 9.33 -6.27 -11.21
C SER A 79 9.55 -5.74 -12.63
N ASP A 80 10.81 -5.60 -13.01
CA ASP A 80 11.25 -5.33 -14.39
C ASP A 80 10.55 -4.13 -15.06
N GLY A 81 10.47 -2.99 -14.35
CA GLY A 81 9.85 -1.75 -14.84
C GLY A 81 8.32 -1.81 -14.96
N LYS A 82 7.72 -2.81 -14.31
CA LYS A 82 6.26 -2.96 -14.18
C LYS A 82 5.85 -2.99 -12.72
N ILE A 83 4.68 -2.40 -12.48
CA ILE A 83 3.99 -2.46 -11.19
C ILE A 83 2.79 -3.38 -11.36
N TYR A 84 2.74 -4.44 -10.58
CA TYR A 84 1.64 -5.39 -10.54
C TYR A 84 0.74 -5.03 -9.38
N ILE A 85 -0.57 -5.01 -9.64
CA ILE A 85 -1.61 -4.95 -8.62
C ILE A 85 -2.50 -6.19 -8.73
N PHE A 86 -2.82 -6.81 -7.60
CA PHE A 86 -3.55 -8.07 -7.60
C PHE A 86 -4.41 -8.23 -6.35
N GLY A 87 -5.51 -8.98 -6.51
CA GLY A 87 -6.50 -9.17 -5.47
C GLY A 87 -7.26 -7.88 -5.14
N GLY A 88 -7.72 -7.80 -3.89
CA GLY A 88 -8.50 -6.67 -3.37
C GLY A 88 -9.99 -6.76 -3.70
N ASP A 89 -10.69 -5.67 -3.49
CA ASP A 89 -12.15 -5.60 -3.57
C ASP A 89 -12.66 -4.24 -4.05
N ASP A 90 -13.95 -4.19 -4.40
CA ASP A 90 -14.69 -2.98 -4.74
C ASP A 90 -15.77 -2.60 -3.72
N GLY A 91 -15.72 -3.18 -2.52
CA GLY A 91 -16.79 -3.10 -1.51
C GLY A 91 -18.02 -3.97 -1.78
N ARG A 92 -18.15 -4.61 -2.96
CA ARG A 92 -19.25 -5.53 -3.30
C ARG A 92 -18.79 -6.97 -3.49
N GLY A 93 -17.57 -7.16 -3.99
CA GLY A 93 -16.99 -8.46 -4.25
C GLY A 93 -15.48 -8.42 -4.23
N TRP A 94 -14.90 -9.58 -3.97
CA TRP A 94 -13.45 -9.77 -3.98
C TRP A 94 -12.95 -10.24 -5.33
N PHE A 95 -11.70 -9.90 -5.60
CA PHE A 95 -11.02 -10.17 -6.86
C PHE A 95 -9.95 -11.24 -6.74
N ASP A 96 -9.86 -12.05 -7.79
CA ASP A 96 -8.71 -12.87 -8.15
C ASP A 96 -7.89 -12.19 -9.28
N THR A 97 -8.39 -11.10 -9.85
CA THR A 97 -7.79 -10.45 -11.01
C THR A 97 -6.49 -9.73 -10.66
N ALA A 98 -5.59 -9.68 -11.63
CA ALA A 98 -4.34 -8.97 -11.56
C ALA A 98 -4.14 -8.10 -12.81
N GLU A 99 -3.47 -6.97 -12.65
CA GLU A 99 -3.12 -6.05 -13.72
C GLU A 99 -1.68 -5.54 -13.52
N SER A 100 -1.00 -5.22 -14.62
CA SER A 100 0.33 -4.61 -14.59
C SER A 100 0.33 -3.25 -15.26
N TYR A 101 0.94 -2.27 -14.62
CA TYR A 101 1.24 -0.95 -15.17
C TYR A 101 2.68 -0.92 -15.69
N ASN A 102 2.86 -0.62 -16.97
CA ASN A 102 4.16 -0.38 -17.56
C ASN A 102 4.55 1.09 -17.39
N GLU A 103 5.63 1.33 -16.65
CA GLU A 103 6.07 2.69 -16.31
C GLU A 103 6.58 3.48 -17.52
N SER A 104 7.06 2.78 -18.56
CA SER A 104 7.67 3.41 -19.74
C SER A 104 6.66 4.03 -20.71
N ASP A 105 5.46 3.46 -20.82
CA ASP A 105 4.40 3.92 -21.74
C ASP A 105 3.11 4.32 -21.02
N GLY A 106 3.06 4.15 -19.70
CA GLY A 106 1.94 4.49 -18.84
C GLY A 106 0.70 3.62 -19.06
N ARG A 107 0.84 2.41 -19.61
CA ARG A 107 -0.30 1.55 -19.97
C ARG A 107 -0.50 0.41 -18.99
N TRP A 108 -1.77 0.15 -18.72
CA TRP A 108 -2.23 -1.03 -17.99
C TRP A 108 -2.40 -2.23 -18.93
N SER A 109 -2.06 -3.42 -18.44
CA SER A 109 -2.26 -4.70 -19.11
C SER A 109 -2.88 -5.70 -18.14
N VAL A 110 -3.83 -6.49 -18.64
CA VAL A 110 -4.43 -7.58 -17.86
C VAL A 110 -3.39 -8.68 -17.63
N CYS A 111 -3.31 -9.18 -16.41
CA CYS A 111 -2.48 -10.32 -16.04
C CYS A 111 -3.34 -11.57 -15.80
N PRO A 112 -2.74 -12.77 -15.84
CA PRO A 112 -3.40 -13.97 -15.36
C PRO A 112 -3.96 -13.78 -13.94
N PRO A 113 -5.16 -14.30 -13.63
CA PRO A 113 -5.73 -14.18 -12.29
C PRO A 113 -5.05 -15.13 -11.30
N LEU A 114 -5.11 -14.77 -10.02
CA LEU A 114 -4.83 -15.64 -8.88
C LEU A 114 -5.73 -16.89 -8.93
N THR A 115 -5.34 -17.96 -8.23
CA THR A 115 -6.14 -19.19 -8.21
C THR A 115 -7.45 -19.05 -7.43
N GLU A 116 -7.54 -18.10 -6.51
CA GLU A 116 -8.71 -17.81 -5.71
C GLU A 116 -8.85 -16.29 -5.51
N ARG A 117 -10.07 -15.84 -5.20
CA ARG A 117 -10.33 -14.44 -4.84
C ARG A 117 -9.79 -14.15 -3.46
N LYS A 118 -8.97 -13.10 -3.31
CA LYS A 118 -8.28 -12.78 -2.05
C LYS A 118 -8.17 -11.29 -1.82
N VAL A 119 -8.34 -10.87 -0.56
CA VAL A 119 -8.11 -9.50 -0.10
C VAL A 119 -7.15 -9.48 1.08
N SER A 120 -6.58 -8.31 1.35
CA SER A 120 -5.71 -8.06 2.51
C SER A 120 -4.53 -9.04 2.57
N LEU A 121 -3.95 -9.33 1.42
CA LEU A 121 -2.79 -10.17 1.24
C LEU A 121 -1.49 -9.34 1.28
N GLY A 122 -0.36 -10.02 1.48
CA GLY A 122 0.96 -9.42 1.32
C GLY A 122 1.40 -9.50 -0.15
N GLY A 123 2.05 -8.44 -0.64
CA GLY A 123 2.71 -8.43 -1.95
C GLY A 123 4.21 -8.25 -1.78
N ALA A 124 5.01 -9.04 -2.49
CA ALA A 124 6.45 -8.89 -2.54
C ALA A 124 7.00 -9.30 -3.91
N SER A 125 8.20 -8.85 -4.23
CA SER A 125 8.93 -9.27 -5.42
C SER A 125 10.24 -9.92 -5.02
N LEU A 126 10.59 -11.03 -5.66
CA LEU A 126 11.85 -11.73 -5.43
C LEU A 126 12.30 -12.37 -6.75
N ASP A 127 13.55 -12.13 -7.15
CA ASP A 127 14.18 -12.70 -8.34
C ASP A 127 13.35 -12.56 -9.64
N GLY A 128 12.76 -11.38 -9.86
CA GLY A 128 11.96 -11.09 -11.05
C GLY A 128 10.52 -11.65 -11.00
N LYS A 129 10.11 -12.22 -9.86
CA LYS A 129 8.81 -12.88 -9.69
C LYS A 129 7.98 -12.17 -8.64
N ILE A 130 6.67 -12.24 -8.79
CA ILE A 130 5.71 -11.56 -7.91
C ILE A 130 5.05 -12.58 -6.98
N PHE A 131 5.00 -12.29 -5.69
CA PHE A 131 4.44 -13.17 -4.67
C PHE A 131 3.19 -12.55 -4.03
N ALA A 132 2.12 -13.32 -4.00
CA ALA A 132 0.87 -13.07 -3.31
C ALA A 132 0.79 -13.97 -2.07
N ILE A 133 0.77 -13.37 -0.88
CA ILE A 133 1.06 -14.06 0.39
C ILE A 133 -0.15 -13.94 1.32
N GLY A 134 -0.79 -15.06 1.66
CA GLY A 134 -1.91 -15.10 2.60
C GLY A 134 -3.16 -14.37 2.10
N GLY A 135 -3.72 -13.51 2.95
CA GLY A 135 -5.01 -12.85 2.72
C GLY A 135 -6.19 -13.75 3.08
N GLY A 136 -7.37 -13.47 2.51
CA GLY A 136 -8.56 -14.25 2.76
C GLY A 136 -9.67 -14.04 1.75
N ASN A 137 -10.61 -14.97 1.73
CA ASN A 137 -11.83 -14.92 0.92
C ASN A 137 -13.07 -14.83 1.82
N GLY A 138 -12.94 -14.15 2.97
CA GLY A 138 -13.93 -13.93 4.03
C GLY A 138 -14.78 -15.12 4.51
N ILE A 139 -14.44 -16.33 4.08
CA ILE A 139 -14.80 -17.59 4.71
C ILE A 139 -13.61 -18.06 5.53
N VAL A 140 -12.41 -18.00 4.93
CA VAL A 140 -11.15 -18.41 5.58
C VAL A 140 -10.04 -17.40 5.32
N SER A 141 -9.11 -17.34 6.27
CA SER A 141 -7.78 -16.77 6.08
C SER A 141 -6.86 -17.82 5.48
N PHE A 142 -5.95 -17.39 4.61
CA PHE A 142 -5.05 -18.27 3.90
C PHE A 142 -3.64 -18.25 4.48
N SER A 143 -2.98 -19.39 4.41
CA SER A 143 -1.52 -19.50 4.57
C SER A 143 -0.82 -19.75 3.23
N ASP A 144 -1.58 -19.90 2.14
CA ASP A 144 -0.99 -20.19 0.84
C ASP A 144 -0.24 -18.98 0.28
N VAL A 145 0.70 -19.30 -0.61
CA VAL A 145 1.53 -18.32 -1.29
C VAL A 145 1.53 -18.67 -2.76
N GLU A 146 1.16 -17.71 -3.59
CA GLU A 146 1.15 -17.84 -5.04
C GLU A 146 2.24 -16.97 -5.63
N MET A 147 2.92 -17.48 -6.65
CA MET A 147 3.98 -16.76 -7.35
C MET A 147 3.60 -16.63 -8.83
N LEU A 148 3.55 -15.40 -9.33
CA LEU A 148 3.49 -15.12 -10.75
C LEU A 148 4.92 -15.12 -11.29
N ASP A 149 5.15 -16.01 -12.25
CA ASP A 149 6.33 -15.97 -13.11
C ASP A 149 5.96 -15.26 -14.42
N PRO A 150 6.46 -14.03 -14.66
CA PRO A 150 6.13 -13.28 -15.88
C PRO A 150 6.51 -14.01 -17.17
N ASP A 151 7.57 -14.83 -17.15
CA ASP A 151 8.03 -15.58 -18.31
C ASP A 151 7.09 -16.75 -18.65
N ILE A 152 6.48 -17.34 -17.62
CA ILE A 152 5.52 -18.45 -17.78
C ILE A 152 4.09 -17.90 -18.00
N GLY A 153 3.80 -16.70 -17.49
CA GLY A 153 2.49 -16.07 -17.61
C GLY A 153 1.42 -16.80 -16.81
N LYS A 154 1.72 -17.25 -15.58
CA LYS A 154 0.73 -17.85 -14.68
C LYS A 154 1.09 -17.71 -13.21
N TRP A 155 0.07 -17.68 -12.35
CA TRP A 155 0.23 -17.86 -10.90
C TRP A 155 0.42 -19.34 -10.57
N ILE A 156 1.39 -19.63 -9.72
CA ILE A 156 1.77 -20.99 -9.31
C ILE A 156 1.74 -21.04 -7.80
N LYS A 157 1.00 -22.00 -7.23
CA LYS A 157 1.05 -22.26 -5.78
C LYS A 157 2.45 -22.71 -5.38
N THR A 158 3.01 -22.04 -4.39
CA THR A 158 4.34 -22.32 -3.83
C THR A 158 4.21 -22.94 -2.44
N ARG A 159 5.26 -22.82 -1.62
CA ARG A 159 5.22 -23.29 -0.23
C ARG A 159 4.33 -22.36 0.57
N SER A 160 3.34 -22.93 1.26
CA SER A 160 2.51 -22.20 2.21
C SER A 160 3.31 -21.82 3.46
N MET A 161 2.91 -20.70 4.06
CA MET A 161 3.28 -20.33 5.42
C MET A 161 2.78 -21.38 6.42
N GLU A 162 3.41 -21.43 7.60
CA GLU A 162 3.00 -22.26 8.71
C GLU A 162 1.68 -21.78 9.34
N GLN A 163 1.46 -20.47 9.34
CA GLN A 163 0.26 -19.85 9.90
C GLN A 163 -0.58 -19.15 8.82
N LYS A 164 -1.90 -19.15 8.99
CA LYS A 164 -2.81 -18.35 8.18
C LYS A 164 -2.64 -16.87 8.54
N ARG A 165 -2.63 -15.98 7.55
CA ARG A 165 -2.43 -14.55 7.78
C ARG A 165 -3.30 -13.71 6.84
N PHE A 166 -4.45 -13.26 7.33
CA PHE A 166 -5.22 -12.16 6.75
C PHE A 166 -4.65 -10.81 7.20
N ALA A 167 -4.67 -9.79 6.35
CA ALA A 167 -4.09 -8.47 6.62
C ALA A 167 -2.61 -8.53 7.05
N VAL A 168 -1.87 -9.43 6.39
CA VAL A 168 -0.44 -9.63 6.56
C VAL A 168 0.34 -8.55 5.85
N ALA A 169 1.44 -8.09 6.45
CA ALA A 169 2.40 -7.22 5.78
C ALA A 169 3.56 -8.08 5.26
N ALA A 170 3.94 -7.88 4.00
CA ALA A 170 5.05 -8.60 3.39
C ALA A 170 6.06 -7.66 2.74
N SER A 171 7.33 -8.04 2.77
CA SER A 171 8.41 -7.29 2.13
C SER A 171 9.57 -8.22 1.79
N GLU A 172 10.30 -7.91 0.72
CA GLU A 172 11.54 -8.59 0.38
C GLU A 172 12.71 -7.83 1.00
N HIS A 173 13.67 -8.58 1.54
CA HIS A 173 14.93 -8.04 2.00
C HIS A 173 16.05 -9.09 1.91
N ASN A 174 17.14 -8.74 1.21
CA ASN A 174 18.35 -9.55 1.08
C ASN A 174 18.10 -10.98 0.55
N GLY A 175 17.28 -11.08 -0.49
CA GLY A 175 16.94 -12.34 -1.17
C GLY A 175 15.97 -13.20 -0.37
N SER A 176 15.19 -12.61 0.53
CA SER A 176 14.22 -13.33 1.35
C SER A 176 12.95 -12.51 1.54
N ILE A 177 11.81 -13.20 1.52
CA ILE A 177 10.51 -12.58 1.78
C ILE A 177 10.17 -12.74 3.25
N TYR A 178 9.69 -11.68 3.88
CA TYR A 178 9.22 -11.67 5.25
C TYR A 178 7.71 -11.46 5.25
N ALA A 179 6.99 -12.29 6.00
CA ALA A 179 5.56 -12.17 6.23
C ALA A 179 5.32 -11.93 7.73
N VAL A 180 4.78 -10.77 8.08
CA VAL A 180 4.76 -10.25 9.45
C VAL A 180 3.33 -9.96 9.88
N GLY A 181 2.97 -10.43 11.08
CA GLY A 181 1.67 -10.19 11.71
C GLY A 181 0.48 -10.74 10.90
N GLY A 182 -0.62 -10.02 10.93
CA GLY A 182 -1.90 -10.41 10.34
C GLY A 182 -2.87 -11.03 11.34
N PHE A 183 -3.86 -11.77 10.85
CA PHE A 183 -4.94 -12.41 11.61
C PHE A 183 -5.12 -13.85 11.15
N ASP A 184 -5.21 -14.80 12.09
CA ASP A 184 -5.23 -16.24 11.78
C ASP A 184 -6.62 -16.89 11.90
N GLU A 185 -7.68 -16.09 11.80
CA GLU A 185 -9.08 -16.44 12.09
C GLU A 185 -9.46 -16.42 13.57
N LYS A 186 -8.49 -16.39 14.49
CA LYS A 186 -8.74 -16.39 15.94
C LYS A 186 -8.19 -15.15 16.62
N GLU A 187 -6.95 -14.80 16.33
CA GLU A 187 -6.26 -13.69 16.97
C GLU A 187 -5.37 -12.92 16.00
N TYR A 188 -5.14 -11.64 16.32
CA TYR A 188 -4.11 -10.87 15.64
C TYR A 188 -2.74 -11.37 16.08
N LEU A 189 -1.83 -11.49 15.11
CA LEU A 189 -0.54 -12.12 15.25
C LEU A 189 0.54 -11.08 15.53
N ASN A 190 1.47 -11.43 16.42
CA ASN A 190 2.78 -10.79 16.54
C ASN A 190 3.89 -11.63 15.89
N THR A 191 3.54 -12.78 15.32
CA THR A 191 4.49 -13.74 14.76
C THR A 191 4.94 -13.28 13.37
N ALA A 192 6.12 -13.74 12.96
CA ALA A 192 6.65 -13.47 11.64
C ALA A 192 7.32 -14.72 11.07
N GLU A 193 7.30 -14.83 9.75
CA GLU A 193 7.89 -15.92 9.00
C GLU A 193 8.77 -15.37 7.87
N ARG A 194 9.84 -16.08 7.54
CA ARG A 194 10.78 -15.76 6.47
C ARG A 194 10.79 -16.90 5.45
N PHE A 195 10.78 -16.54 4.18
CA PHE A 195 11.03 -17.46 3.07
C PHE A 195 12.31 -17.06 2.35
N ASP A 196 13.26 -17.98 2.34
CA ASP A 196 14.47 -17.90 1.52
C ASP A 196 14.33 -18.94 0.40
N PRO A 197 14.45 -18.58 -0.88
CA PRO A 197 14.27 -19.51 -2.00
C PRO A 197 15.32 -20.64 -2.01
N ARG A 198 16.43 -20.48 -1.26
CA ARG A 198 17.45 -21.52 -1.05
C ARG A 198 17.02 -22.54 0.00
N GLU A 199 16.05 -22.17 0.83
CA GLU A 199 15.43 -23.03 1.83
C GLU A 199 14.14 -23.66 1.26
N HIS A 200 13.66 -24.74 1.88
CA HIS A 200 12.56 -25.54 1.35
C HIS A 200 11.17 -25.18 1.91
N SER A 201 11.12 -24.28 2.88
CA SER A 201 9.93 -23.92 3.64
C SER A 201 9.99 -22.48 4.14
N TRP A 202 8.82 -21.95 4.50
CA TRP A 202 8.76 -20.80 5.39
C TRP A 202 9.29 -21.19 6.76
N MET A 203 10.01 -20.28 7.41
CA MET A 203 10.59 -20.49 8.72
C MET A 203 10.12 -19.40 9.66
N ARG A 204 9.65 -19.78 10.84
CA ARG A 204 9.31 -18.83 11.90
C ARG A 204 10.56 -18.09 12.38
N ILE A 205 10.46 -16.76 12.48
CA ILE A 205 11.49 -15.89 13.06
C ILE A 205 11.02 -15.33 14.41
N ALA A 206 11.85 -14.50 15.05
CA ALA A 206 11.48 -13.81 16.28
C ALA A 206 10.14 -13.06 16.09
N SER A 207 9.29 -13.12 17.11
CA SER A 207 8.00 -12.44 17.11
C SER A 207 8.17 -11.00 17.59
N MET A 208 7.34 -10.10 17.05
CA MET A 208 7.16 -8.75 17.56
C MET A 208 6.64 -8.77 19.00
N LYS A 209 6.79 -7.65 19.71
CA LYS A 209 6.22 -7.47 21.05
C LYS A 209 4.71 -7.28 20.98
N SER A 210 4.23 -6.48 20.03
CA SER A 210 2.81 -6.23 19.83
C SER A 210 2.26 -7.08 18.68
N ARG A 211 0.98 -7.46 18.82
CA ARG A 211 0.19 -8.05 17.73
C ARG A 211 -0.17 -6.93 16.76
N ARG A 212 -0.18 -7.22 15.45
CA ARG A 212 -0.35 -6.19 14.41
C ARG A 212 -0.99 -6.80 13.17
N GLY A 213 -2.18 -6.35 12.78
CA GLY A 213 -2.76 -6.54 11.46
C GLY A 213 -2.91 -5.22 10.72
N CYS A 214 -3.02 -5.24 9.38
CA CYS A 214 -3.29 -4.02 8.59
C CYS A 214 -2.22 -2.92 8.77
N HIS A 215 -1.00 -3.32 9.14
CA HIS A 215 0.16 -2.46 9.32
C HIS A 215 0.97 -2.41 8.03
N SER A 216 1.88 -1.45 7.94
CA SER A 216 2.85 -1.40 6.85
C SER A 216 4.16 -2.08 7.23
N LEU A 217 4.81 -2.73 6.28
CA LEU A 217 6.14 -3.31 6.44
C LEU A 217 7.04 -2.77 5.33
N VAL A 218 8.10 -2.05 5.73
CA VAL A 218 9.05 -1.44 4.78
C VAL A 218 10.48 -1.70 5.20
N VAL A 219 11.40 -1.64 4.25
CA VAL A 219 12.84 -1.85 4.49
C VAL A 219 13.56 -0.51 4.40
N LEU A 220 14.24 -0.12 5.47
CA LEU A 220 15.13 1.05 5.52
C LEU A 220 16.43 0.63 6.19
N ASN A 221 17.57 0.99 5.60
CA ASN A 221 18.90 0.74 6.18
C ASN A 221 19.10 -0.70 6.68
N GLU A 222 18.77 -1.67 5.83
CA GLU A 222 18.90 -3.12 6.09
C GLU A 222 18.03 -3.67 7.23
N LYS A 223 16.97 -2.95 7.61
CA LYS A 223 16.06 -3.36 8.68
C LYS A 223 14.61 -3.26 8.23
N LEU A 224 13.77 -4.14 8.79
CA LEU A 224 12.33 -4.13 8.52
C LEU A 224 11.61 -3.31 9.59
N TYR A 225 10.78 -2.37 9.17
CA TYR A 225 9.97 -1.51 10.03
C TYR A 225 8.51 -1.92 9.91
N ALA A 226 7.94 -2.48 10.99
CA ALA A 226 6.53 -2.75 11.12
C ALA A 226 5.84 -1.53 11.76
N ILE A 227 4.99 -0.85 11.00
CA ILE A 227 4.51 0.50 11.30
C ILE A 227 2.98 0.52 11.42
N GLY A 228 2.45 0.96 12.56
CA GLY A 228 1.01 1.18 12.75
C GLY A 228 0.14 -0.09 12.79
N GLY A 229 -1.02 -0.09 12.18
CA GLY A 229 -1.96 -1.20 12.15
C GLY A 229 -2.82 -1.33 13.42
N TYR A 230 -3.46 -2.49 13.54
CA TYR A 230 -4.39 -2.85 14.60
C TYR A 230 -3.81 -3.93 15.51
N ASP A 231 -3.84 -3.71 16.82
CA ASP A 231 -3.22 -4.61 17.80
C ASP A 231 -4.15 -5.70 18.38
N GLY A 232 -5.37 -5.77 17.87
CA GLY A 232 -6.44 -6.61 18.40
C GLY A 232 -7.39 -5.86 19.33
N SER A 233 -7.06 -4.63 19.72
CA SER A 233 -7.93 -3.75 20.51
C SER A 233 -8.14 -2.40 19.84
N ALA A 234 -7.08 -1.73 19.40
CA ALA A 234 -7.13 -0.41 18.79
C ALA A 234 -6.13 -0.27 17.62
N MET A 235 -6.34 0.78 16.80
CA MET A 235 -5.30 1.21 15.87
C MET A 235 -4.16 1.85 16.68
N VAL A 236 -2.91 1.57 16.30
CA VAL A 236 -1.73 2.00 17.05
C VAL A 236 -0.79 2.86 16.21
N SER A 237 -0.01 3.72 16.87
CA SER A 237 1.07 4.49 16.24
C SER A 237 2.45 3.87 16.44
N SER A 238 2.54 2.79 17.22
CA SER A 238 3.82 2.16 17.54
C SER A 238 4.50 1.61 16.29
N VAL A 239 5.83 1.53 16.38
CA VAL A 239 6.70 0.98 15.34
C VAL A 239 7.60 -0.07 16.00
N GLU A 240 7.80 -1.18 15.32
CA GLU A 240 8.79 -2.19 15.72
C GLU A 240 9.77 -2.42 14.57
N VAL A 241 11.05 -2.56 14.90
CA VAL A 241 12.15 -2.68 13.94
C VAL A 241 12.84 -4.03 14.13
N TYR A 242 12.84 -4.83 13.07
CA TYR A 242 13.58 -6.08 13.02
C TYR A 242 14.96 -5.84 12.42
N ASP A 243 15.99 -6.26 13.15
CA ASP A 243 17.36 -6.33 12.64
C ASP A 243 17.67 -7.79 12.25
N PRO A 244 17.74 -8.12 10.94
CA PRO A 244 18.05 -9.47 10.48
C PRO A 244 19.42 -9.98 10.95
N ARG A 245 20.36 -9.08 11.25
CA ARG A 245 21.72 -9.44 11.70
C ARG A 245 21.71 -9.96 13.14
N THR A 246 20.83 -9.44 13.99
CA THR A 246 20.68 -9.92 15.37
C THR A 246 19.50 -10.89 15.53
N GLY A 247 18.60 -10.93 14.54
CA GLY A 247 17.41 -11.76 14.57
C GLY A 247 16.38 -11.28 15.60
N THR A 248 16.37 -10.00 15.95
CA THR A 248 15.53 -9.46 17.05
C THR A 248 14.69 -8.27 16.61
N TRP A 249 13.48 -8.19 17.17
CA TRP A 249 12.65 -6.99 17.12
C TRP A 249 12.98 -6.04 18.26
N THR A 250 12.96 -4.75 17.99
CA THR A 250 13.12 -3.67 18.97
C THR A 250 12.05 -2.61 18.77
N ALA A 251 11.69 -1.89 19.83
CA ALA A 251 10.77 -0.77 19.71
C ALA A 251 11.42 0.36 18.92
N GLY A 252 10.75 0.83 17.87
CA GLY A 252 11.10 2.04 17.13
C GLY A 252 10.45 3.30 17.73
N GLU A 253 10.77 4.45 17.17
CA GLU A 253 10.04 5.69 17.46
C GLU A 253 8.60 5.58 16.94
N ALA A 254 7.62 5.89 17.78
CA ALA A 254 6.21 5.85 17.39
C ALA A 254 5.87 7.02 16.43
N MET A 255 4.95 6.77 15.51
CA MET A 255 4.33 7.83 14.70
C MET A 255 3.59 8.82 15.60
N LYS A 256 3.32 10.02 15.05
CA LYS A 256 2.53 11.06 15.71
C LYS A 256 1.05 10.72 15.75
N GLU A 257 0.56 10.07 14.69
CA GLU A 257 -0.82 9.60 14.64
C GLU A 257 -0.87 8.08 14.60
N LEU A 258 -1.89 7.52 15.24
CA LEU A 258 -2.23 6.10 15.10
C LEU A 258 -2.90 5.88 13.75
N ARG A 259 -2.53 4.80 13.06
CA ARG A 259 -3.00 4.53 11.69
C ARG A 259 -2.97 3.03 11.44
N GLY A 260 -4.06 2.46 10.94
CA GLY A 260 -4.06 1.19 10.21
C GLY A 260 -4.49 1.39 8.76
N TYR A 261 -4.30 0.40 7.89
CA TYR A 261 -4.66 0.49 6.46
C TYR A 261 -4.03 1.71 5.74
N SER A 262 -2.89 2.17 6.23
CA SER A 262 -2.06 3.20 5.61
C SER A 262 -1.19 2.61 4.51
N ALA A 263 -0.85 3.42 3.52
CA ALA A 263 0.24 3.11 2.61
C ALA A 263 1.58 3.48 3.25
N ALA A 264 2.65 2.76 2.95
CA ALA A 264 4.00 3.21 3.25
C ALA A 264 4.98 2.88 2.13
N ALA A 265 5.98 3.74 1.96
CA ALA A 265 7.06 3.55 0.99
C ALA A 265 8.36 4.18 1.50
N VAL A 266 9.50 3.66 1.04
CA VAL A 266 10.81 4.22 1.35
C VAL A 266 11.35 4.93 0.12
N VAL A 267 11.56 6.24 0.25
CA VAL A 267 12.10 7.09 -0.80
C VAL A 267 13.40 7.68 -0.28
N LYS A 268 14.50 7.42 -0.98
CA LYS A 268 15.86 7.76 -0.54
C LYS A 268 16.10 7.17 0.86
N ASP A 269 16.39 8.00 1.86
CA ASP A 269 16.67 7.56 3.24
C ASP A 269 15.51 7.80 4.21
N SER A 270 14.28 7.88 3.70
CA SER A 270 13.11 8.25 4.48
C SER A 270 11.94 7.30 4.25
N ILE A 271 11.25 6.94 5.33
CA ILE A 271 9.97 6.24 5.27
C ILE A 271 8.86 7.28 5.21
N TYR A 272 7.92 7.12 4.29
CA TYR A 272 6.69 7.91 4.19
C TYR A 272 5.50 7.01 4.51
N VAL A 273 4.62 7.45 5.40
CA VAL A 273 3.35 6.78 5.75
C VAL A 273 2.21 7.71 5.37
N ILE A 274 1.31 7.23 4.53
CA ILE A 274 0.32 8.04 3.82
C ILE A 274 -1.08 7.58 4.18
N GLY A 275 -1.89 8.51 4.69
CA GLY A 275 -3.28 8.27 5.03
C GLY A 275 -3.46 7.23 6.13
N GLY A 276 -4.44 6.37 5.98
CA GLY A 276 -4.83 5.33 6.94
C GLY A 276 -6.10 5.68 7.70
N TYR A 277 -6.47 4.79 8.61
CA TYR A 277 -7.68 4.84 9.40
C TYR A 277 -7.35 4.80 10.89
N LYS A 278 -8.01 5.65 11.68
CA LYS A 278 -7.76 5.80 13.11
C LYS A 278 -8.56 4.87 14.03
N GLY A 279 -9.58 4.18 13.54
CA GLY A 279 -10.35 3.22 14.37
C GLY A 279 -11.59 3.80 15.05
N GLU A 280 -11.83 5.11 15.03
CA GLU A 280 -13.03 5.75 15.59
C GLU A 280 -13.74 6.60 14.51
N GLY A 281 -15.05 6.42 14.30
CA GLY A 281 -15.83 7.19 13.32
C GLY A 281 -15.35 7.05 11.87
N GLU A 282 -15.68 8.04 11.02
CA GLU A 282 -15.17 8.19 9.63
C GLU A 282 -13.81 8.92 9.59
N ASP A 283 -12.88 8.59 10.49
CA ASP A 283 -11.59 9.28 10.63
C ASP A 283 -10.52 8.66 9.72
N ILE A 284 -10.76 8.79 8.40
CA ILE A 284 -9.79 8.51 7.35
C ILE A 284 -8.84 9.70 7.25
N LEU A 285 -7.54 9.42 7.30
CA LEU A 285 -6.50 10.44 7.33
C LEU A 285 -6.16 10.96 5.94
N ASP A 286 -5.89 12.26 5.88
CA ASP A 286 -5.28 12.97 4.75
C ASP A 286 -3.83 13.41 5.03
N THR A 287 -3.29 12.98 6.17
CA THR A 287 -1.96 13.35 6.64
C THR A 287 -0.90 12.35 6.15
N VAL A 288 0.31 12.86 5.97
CA VAL A 288 1.50 12.06 5.67
C VAL A 288 2.56 12.31 6.73
N GLU A 289 3.15 11.23 7.20
CA GLU A 289 4.27 11.25 8.14
C GLU A 289 5.54 10.74 7.48
N CYS A 290 6.64 11.43 7.72
CA CYS A 290 7.97 11.09 7.23
C CYS A 290 8.87 10.75 8.43
N PHE A 291 9.50 9.59 8.39
CA PHE A 291 10.55 9.21 9.33
C PHE A 291 11.91 9.26 8.63
N LYS A 292 12.89 9.86 9.31
CA LYS A 292 14.30 9.80 8.93
C LYS A 292 15.13 9.49 10.16
N GLU A 293 16.03 8.51 10.07
CA GLU A 293 16.89 8.14 11.19
C GLU A 293 17.69 9.35 11.70
N GLY A 294 17.77 9.49 13.02
CA GLY A 294 18.37 10.64 13.70
C GLY A 294 17.53 11.93 13.70
N GLN A 295 16.42 11.99 12.94
CA GLN A 295 15.50 13.13 12.92
C GLN A 295 14.10 12.82 13.45
N GLY A 296 13.72 11.54 13.51
CA GLY A 296 12.42 11.08 14.00
C GLY A 296 11.27 11.35 13.02
N TRP A 297 10.05 11.20 13.53
CA TRP A 297 8.81 11.39 12.75
C TRP A 297 8.44 12.86 12.62
N LYS A 298 8.03 13.26 11.42
CA LYS A 298 7.55 14.62 11.09
C LYS A 298 6.35 14.55 10.16
N ASN A 299 5.37 15.44 10.37
CA ASN A 299 4.30 15.62 9.39
C ASN A 299 4.89 16.33 8.17
N VAL A 300 4.54 15.86 6.98
CA VAL A 300 4.86 16.53 5.72
C VAL A 300 3.59 17.08 5.08
N ALA A 301 3.74 18.09 4.24
CA ALA A 301 2.60 18.69 3.57
C ALA A 301 1.93 17.66 2.65
N ALA A 302 0.62 17.46 2.85
CA ALA A 302 -0.16 16.39 2.23
C ALA A 302 -1.50 16.87 1.65
N SER A 303 -1.73 18.19 1.61
CA SER A 303 -3.00 18.79 1.16
C SER A 303 -3.39 18.40 -0.27
N SER A 304 -2.45 17.88 -1.06
CA SER A 304 -2.68 17.42 -2.44
C SER A 304 -3.23 15.99 -2.55
N ILE A 305 -3.05 15.14 -1.53
CA ILE A 305 -3.47 13.73 -1.56
C ILE A 305 -4.95 13.58 -1.19
N GLY A 306 -5.41 14.37 -0.23
CA GLY A 306 -6.71 14.21 0.42
C GLY A 306 -6.78 12.95 1.28
N ARG A 307 -7.97 12.65 1.80
CA ARG A 307 -8.20 11.49 2.67
C ARG A 307 -8.00 10.19 1.88
N ARG A 308 -7.25 9.23 2.44
CA ARG A 308 -6.98 7.93 1.82
C ARG A 308 -6.80 6.81 2.86
N CYS A 309 -7.38 5.64 2.62
CA CYS A 309 -7.03 4.39 3.33
C CYS A 309 -7.26 3.17 2.43
N PHE A 310 -6.81 1.98 2.87
CA PHE A 310 -6.90 0.71 2.11
C PHE A 310 -6.21 0.74 0.73
N LEU A 311 -5.33 1.72 0.54
CA LEU A 311 -4.54 1.91 -0.66
C LEU A 311 -3.21 1.17 -0.57
N SER A 312 -2.63 0.93 -1.74
CA SER A 312 -1.27 0.43 -1.88
C SER A 312 -0.31 1.55 -2.31
N ALA A 313 0.95 1.46 -1.87
CA ALA A 313 2.01 2.37 -2.31
C ALA A 313 3.25 1.61 -2.78
N VAL A 314 3.91 2.14 -3.81
CA VAL A 314 5.15 1.59 -4.36
C VAL A 314 6.00 2.71 -4.96
N VAL A 315 7.32 2.56 -4.93
CA VAL A 315 8.26 3.52 -5.54
C VAL A 315 8.56 3.09 -6.99
N PRO A 316 8.29 3.93 -8.00
CA PRO A 316 8.59 3.67 -9.41
C PRO A 316 10.10 3.56 -9.66
N VAL A 317 10.52 3.09 -10.85
CA VAL A 317 11.95 3.08 -11.27
C VAL A 317 12.34 4.42 -11.86
#